data_AF-A0A4S8KWZ2-F1
#
_entry.id   AF-A0A4S8KWZ2-F1
#
_cell.length_a   1.000
_cell.length_b   1.000
_cell.length_c   1.000
_cell.angle_alpha   90.00
_cell.angle_beta   90.00
_cell.angle_gamma   90.00
#
_symmetry.space_group_name_H-M   'P 1'
#
loop_
_entity.id
_entity.type
_entity.pdbx_description
1 polymer ?
#
loop_
_entity_poly.entity_id
_entity_poly.type
_entity_poly.pdbx_seq_one_letter_code
_entity_poly.pdbx_strand_id
1 'polypeptide(L)'
;MPLDKFKYSSGLLGMKWGVKGVNASLIAWSAILLRFLISSDEEFAEIGSSSKINYREDFYDYRKLLLTNERENTDYIKILYAFFNDRAFFGLNGSVSADHHSVYSNALEDINEMADMMERLPRRKCRNICSTD
;
A
#
# COMPACT_ATOMS: atom_id res chain seq x y z
N MET A 1 -36.60 10.53 -14.32
CA MET A 1 -35.36 10.36 -15.11
C MET A 1 -34.83 8.97 -14.84
N PRO A 2 -34.79 8.07 -15.83
CA PRO A 2 -34.13 6.79 -15.64
C PRO A 2 -32.61 7.01 -15.56
N LEU A 3 -31.97 6.33 -14.60
CA LEU A 3 -30.53 6.27 -14.46
C LEU A 3 -29.97 5.48 -15.63
N ASP A 4 -29.69 6.17 -16.73
CA ASP A 4 -28.95 5.60 -17.84
C ASP A 4 -27.62 5.08 -17.31
N LYS A 5 -27.50 3.75 -17.34
CA LYS A 5 -26.32 3.02 -16.92
C LYS A 5 -25.14 3.58 -17.71
N PHE A 6 -24.25 4.32 -17.03
CA PHE A 6 -22.96 4.71 -17.57
C PHE A 6 -22.22 3.43 -17.98
N LYS A 7 -22.28 3.13 -19.28
CA LYS A 7 -21.57 2.03 -19.91
C LYS A 7 -20.11 2.47 -19.99
N TYR A 8 -19.37 2.33 -18.89
CA TYR A 8 -17.92 2.48 -18.93
C TYR A 8 -17.41 1.54 -20.02
N SER A 9 -16.76 2.08 -21.05
CA SER A 9 -16.05 1.26 -22.02
C SER A 9 -15.07 0.38 -21.24
N SER A 10 -15.37 -0.90 -21.23
CA SER A 10 -14.92 -1.93 -20.29
C SER A 10 -13.45 -2.30 -20.48
N GLY A 11 -12.58 -1.39 -20.07
CA GLY A 11 -11.15 -1.62 -19.93
C GLY A 11 -10.62 -0.48 -19.09
N LEU A 12 -10.50 -0.71 -17.78
CA LEU A 12 -9.78 0.21 -16.90
C LEU A 12 -8.47 0.62 -17.59
N LEU A 13 -8.11 1.91 -17.54
CA LEU A 13 -6.90 2.41 -18.20
C LEU A 13 -5.65 1.56 -17.85
N GLY A 14 -5.60 1.05 -16.61
CA GLY A 14 -4.57 0.12 -16.14
C GLY A 14 -4.50 -1.21 -16.92
N MET A 15 -5.63 -1.74 -17.39
CA MET A 15 -5.65 -2.95 -18.24
C MET A 15 -5.06 -2.66 -19.62
N LYS A 16 -5.26 -1.46 -20.18
CA LYS A 16 -4.61 -1.05 -21.44
C LYS A 16 -3.09 -0.96 -21.28
N TRP A 17 -2.61 -0.71 -20.06
CA TRP A 17 -1.20 -0.64 -19.73
C TRP A 17 -0.64 -2.00 -19.26
N GLY A 18 -1.43 -3.08 -19.34
CA GLY A 18 -1.01 -4.43 -18.95
C GLY A 18 -0.81 -4.60 -17.45
N VAL A 19 -1.34 -3.70 -16.62
CA VAL A 19 -1.25 -3.78 -15.17
C VAL A 19 -2.22 -4.87 -14.68
N LYS A 20 -1.65 -5.99 -14.24
CA LYS A 20 -2.40 -7.17 -13.77
C LYS A 20 -2.65 -7.18 -12.26
N GLY A 21 -1.96 -6.32 -11.53
CA GLY A 21 -2.04 -6.25 -10.08
C GLY A 21 -1.16 -5.13 -9.51
N VAL A 22 -1.30 -4.91 -8.22
CA VAL A 22 -0.50 -3.99 -7.42
C VAL A 22 0.91 -4.55 -7.23
N ASN A 23 1.92 -3.69 -7.31
CA ASN A 23 3.32 -4.03 -7.03
C ASN A 23 3.81 -3.37 -5.73
N ALA A 24 4.92 -3.85 -5.17
CA ALA A 24 5.52 -3.29 -3.96
C ALA A 24 5.76 -1.78 -4.05
N SER A 25 6.17 -1.30 -5.23
CA SER A 25 6.42 0.11 -5.47
C SER A 25 5.15 0.97 -5.36
N LEU A 26 4.00 0.48 -5.82
CA LEU A 26 2.72 1.19 -5.76
C LEU A 26 2.22 1.27 -4.32
N ILE A 27 2.36 0.18 -3.55
CA ILE A 27 2.02 0.17 -2.11
C ILE A 27 2.91 1.17 -1.37
N ALA A 28 4.23 1.09 -1.57
CA ALA A 28 5.18 2.04 -0.97
C ALA A 28 4.86 3.49 -1.35
N TRP A 29 4.53 3.75 -2.62
CA TRP A 29 4.17 5.08 -3.09
C TRP A 29 2.88 5.60 -2.44
N SER A 30 1.87 4.74 -2.30
CA SER A 30 0.61 5.11 -1.63
C SER A 30 0.84 5.53 -0.17
N ALA A 31 1.74 4.85 0.55
CA ALA A 31 2.10 5.21 1.92
C ALA A 31 2.80 6.58 2.00
N ILE A 32 3.69 6.87 1.05
CA ILE A 32 4.39 8.17 0.97
C ILE A 32 3.43 9.30 0.63
N LEU A 33 2.52 9.09 -0.31
CA LEU A 33 1.49 10.07 -0.65
C LEU A 33 0.58 10.37 0.55
N LEU A 34 0.18 9.34 1.29
CA LEU A 34 -0.60 9.53 2.52
C LEU A 34 0.19 10.34 3.57
N ARG A 35 1.48 10.04 3.73
CA ARG A 35 2.36 10.74 4.67
C ARG A 35 2.55 12.22 4.29
N PHE A 36 2.62 12.51 3.00
CA PHE A 36 2.64 13.87 2.47
C PHE A 36 1.29 14.59 2.68
N LEU A 37 0.16 13.93 2.39
CA LEU A 37 -1.18 14.52 2.56
C LEU A 37 -1.48 14.94 4.01
N ILE A 38 -0.89 14.23 4.98
CA ILE A 38 -1.03 14.53 6.41
C ILE A 38 0.03 15.53 6.89
N SER A 39 1.10 15.74 6.11
CA SER A 39 2.15 16.68 6.47
C SER A 39 1.73 18.13 6.19
N SER A 40 2.44 19.08 6.81
CA SER A 40 2.29 20.50 6.55
C SER A 40 3.14 21.00 5.38
N ASP A 41 3.60 20.09 4.50
CA ASP A 41 4.41 20.46 3.33
C ASP A 41 3.50 20.89 2.18
N GLU A 42 3.80 22.05 1.59
CA GLU A 42 3.03 22.59 0.45
C GLU A 42 3.42 21.92 -0.88
N GLU A 43 4.67 21.47 -0.98
CA GLU A 43 5.22 20.84 -2.18
C GLU A 43 5.69 19.42 -1.88
N PHE A 44 5.38 18.50 -2.81
CA PHE A 44 5.87 17.14 -2.75
C PHE A 44 7.30 17.06 -3.29
N ALA A 45 8.26 17.35 -2.42
CA ALA A 45 9.70 17.26 -2.68
C ALA A 45 10.31 16.00 -2.07
N GLU A 46 11.58 15.70 -2.37
CA GLU A 46 12.29 14.54 -1.79
C GLU A 46 12.37 14.60 -0.27
N ILE A 47 12.54 15.81 0.27
CA ILE A 47 12.54 16.12 1.70
C ILE A 47 11.55 17.26 1.93
N GLY A 48 10.61 17.07 2.85
CA GLY A 48 9.63 18.08 3.22
C GLY A 48 10.28 19.37 3.72
N SER A 49 9.87 20.51 3.18
CA SER A 49 10.41 21.81 3.56
C SER A 49 10.08 22.16 5.01
N SER A 50 8.86 21.84 5.45
CA SER A 50 8.32 22.15 6.78
C SER A 50 8.44 20.97 7.73
N SER A 51 8.02 19.79 7.29
CA SER A 51 8.01 18.57 8.12
C SER A 51 9.40 17.95 8.30
N LYS A 52 10.34 18.26 7.40
CA LYS A 52 11.67 17.62 7.30
C LYS A 52 11.60 16.10 7.09
N ILE A 53 10.46 15.56 6.70
CA ILE A 53 10.29 14.13 6.39
C ILE A 53 11.06 13.82 5.10
N ASN A 54 11.88 12.78 5.12
CA ASN A 54 12.61 12.30 3.96
C ASN A 54 11.77 11.28 3.18
N TYR A 55 10.81 11.79 2.39
CA TYR A 55 9.90 10.97 1.59
C TYR A 55 10.63 10.01 0.65
N ARG A 56 11.79 10.45 0.12
CA ARG A 56 12.61 9.63 -0.78
C ARG A 56 13.17 8.41 -0.05
N GLU A 57 13.80 8.61 1.10
CA GLU A 57 14.37 7.51 1.90
C GLU A 57 13.27 6.55 2.38
N ASP A 58 12.18 7.12 2.93
CA ASP A 58 11.03 6.34 3.38
C ASP A 58 10.44 5.47 2.26
N PHE A 59 10.38 5.99 1.02
CA PHE A 59 9.93 5.21 -0.13
C PHE A 59 10.79 3.97 -0.37
N TYR A 60 12.11 4.14 -0.36
CA TYR A 60 13.05 3.03 -0.59
C TYR A 60 12.99 2.02 0.55
N ASP A 61 12.83 2.47 1.79
CA ASP A 61 12.73 1.61 2.95
C ASP A 61 11.45 0.77 2.93
N TYR A 62 10.29 1.38 2.65
CA TYR A 62 9.04 0.63 2.48
C TYR A 62 9.12 -0.35 1.33
N ARG A 63 9.66 0.07 0.19
CA ARG A 63 9.83 -0.81 -0.98
C ARG A 63 10.75 -1.98 -0.64
N LYS A 64 11.84 -1.74 0.07
CA LYS A 64 12.78 -2.79 0.50
C LYS A 64 12.10 -3.77 1.46
N LEU A 65 11.34 -3.27 2.43
CA LEU A 65 10.59 -4.09 3.37
C LEU A 65 9.61 -5.01 2.65
N LEU A 66 8.84 -4.48 1.70
CA LEU A 66 7.87 -5.25 0.93
C LEU A 66 8.56 -6.33 0.07
N LEU A 67 9.64 -5.97 -0.64
CA LEU A 67 10.41 -6.92 -1.45
C LEU A 67 11.08 -8.01 -0.63
N THR A 68 11.58 -7.69 0.57
CA THR A 68 12.14 -8.71 1.47
C THR A 68 11.06 -9.69 1.92
N ASN A 69 9.91 -9.19 2.38
CA ASN A 69 8.80 -10.06 2.79
C ASN A 69 8.22 -10.88 1.62
N GLU A 70 8.22 -10.32 0.41
CA GLU A 70 7.82 -11.02 -0.81
C GLU A 70 8.78 -12.18 -1.14
N ARG A 71 10.09 -11.98 -0.99
CA ARG A 71 11.09 -13.05 -1.16
C ARG A 71 10.98 -14.13 -0.09
N GLU A 72 10.67 -13.73 1.13
CA GLU A 72 10.46 -14.64 2.27
C GLU A 72 9.08 -15.33 2.22
N ASN A 73 8.21 -14.92 1.28
CA ASN A 73 6.88 -15.48 1.05
C ASN A 73 6.01 -15.53 2.32
N THR A 74 6.08 -14.48 3.14
CA THR A 74 5.34 -14.39 4.40
C THR A 74 3.83 -14.35 4.15
N ASP A 75 3.02 -14.91 5.05
CA ASP A 75 1.57 -14.87 4.85
C ASP A 75 1.00 -13.44 4.93
N TYR A 76 1.67 -12.58 5.71
CA TYR A 76 1.36 -11.16 5.77
C TYR A 76 1.39 -10.47 4.40
N ILE A 77 2.45 -10.69 3.61
CA ILE A 77 2.60 -9.99 2.34
C ILE A 77 1.52 -10.44 1.33
N LYS A 78 1.11 -11.72 1.38
CA LYS A 78 0.01 -12.24 0.55
C LYS A 78 -1.31 -11.55 0.88
N ILE A 79 -1.63 -11.45 2.17
CA ILE A 79 -2.84 -10.77 2.65
C ILE A 79 -2.81 -9.29 2.25
N LEU A 80 -1.65 -8.63 2.40
CA LEU A 80 -1.48 -7.23 2.01
C LEU A 80 -1.72 -7.02 0.51
N TYR A 81 -1.11 -7.83 -0.35
CA TYR A 81 -1.33 -7.75 -1.79
C TYR A 81 -2.78 -8.07 -2.18
N ALA A 82 -3.42 -9.05 -1.53
CA ALA A 82 -4.83 -9.34 -1.75
C ALA A 82 -5.72 -8.14 -1.40
N PHE A 83 -5.50 -7.52 -0.24
CA PHE A 83 -6.21 -6.33 0.21
C PHE A 83 -6.11 -5.16 -0.79
N PHE A 84 -4.90 -4.88 -1.27
CA PHE A 84 -4.66 -3.79 -2.21
C PHE A 84 -5.21 -4.10 -3.60
N ASN A 85 -5.07 -5.35 -4.07
CA ASN A 85 -5.61 -5.76 -5.36
C ASN A 85 -7.13 -5.71 -5.40
N ASP A 86 -7.81 -6.21 -4.36
CA ASP A 86 -9.28 -6.18 -4.28
C ASP A 86 -9.83 -4.75 -4.32
N ARG A 87 -9.17 -3.81 -3.63
CA ARG A 87 -9.56 -2.40 -3.63
C ARG A 87 -9.23 -1.67 -4.92
N ALA A 88 -8.02 -1.89 -5.47
CA ALA A 88 -7.57 -1.20 -6.67
C ALA A 88 -8.24 -1.73 -7.95
N PHE A 89 -8.66 -2.99 -7.95
CA PHE A 89 -9.24 -3.69 -9.11
C PHE A 89 -10.66 -4.22 -8.82
N PHE A 90 -11.40 -3.55 -7.94
CA PHE A 90 -12.77 -3.94 -7.57
C PHE A 90 -13.65 -4.13 -8.81
N GLY A 91 -14.22 -5.34 -8.97
CA GLY A 91 -15.08 -5.69 -10.09
C GLY A 91 -14.37 -6.26 -11.34
N LEU A 92 -13.06 -6.50 -11.29
CA LEU A 92 -12.29 -7.17 -12.35
C LEU A 92 -12.17 -8.70 -12.17
N ASN A 93 -13.08 -9.30 -11.40
CA ASN A 93 -13.09 -10.71 -10.97
C ASN A 93 -13.37 -11.72 -12.13
N GLY A 94 -12.83 -11.48 -13.33
CA GLY A 94 -12.97 -12.35 -14.48
C GLY A 94 -11.68 -13.03 -14.94
N SER A 95 -10.49 -12.69 -14.43
CA SER A 95 -9.25 -13.25 -15.02
C SER A 95 -8.01 -13.39 -14.14
N VAL A 96 -8.11 -13.28 -12.82
CA VAL A 96 -6.99 -13.64 -11.93
C VAL A 96 -7.51 -14.59 -10.86
N SER A 97 -7.52 -15.88 -11.24
CA SER A 97 -7.57 -17.06 -10.37
C SER A 97 -8.65 -17.07 -9.29
N ALA A 98 -9.82 -17.62 -9.67
CA ALA A 98 -10.69 -18.30 -8.72
C ALA A 98 -9.89 -19.45 -8.07
N ASP A 99 -9.39 -19.24 -6.85
CA ASP A 99 -9.10 -20.33 -5.90
C ASP A 99 -8.82 -19.88 -4.44
N HIS A 100 -9.30 -18.71 -4.01
CA HIS A 100 -9.33 -18.37 -2.58
C HIS A 100 -10.60 -17.60 -2.22
N HIS A 101 -11.75 -18.26 -2.35
CA HIS A 101 -13.04 -17.73 -1.92
C HIS A 101 -13.45 -18.39 -0.60
N SER A 102 -12.93 -17.91 0.54
CA SER A 102 -13.69 -17.80 1.80
C SER A 102 -12.80 -17.19 2.88
N VAL A 103 -12.91 -15.89 3.13
CA VAL A 103 -12.87 -15.21 4.45
C VAL A 103 -12.83 -13.71 4.12
N TYR A 104 -13.97 -13.05 3.86
CA TYR A 104 -14.03 -11.58 3.89
C TYR A 104 -15.48 -11.15 4.10
N SER A 105 -15.95 -11.20 5.35
CA SER A 105 -17.19 -10.54 5.76
C SER A 105 -16.95 -9.23 6.53
N ASN A 106 -15.73 -8.93 7.00
CA ASN A 106 -15.55 -7.83 7.95
C ASN A 106 -14.31 -6.97 7.64
N ALA A 107 -14.41 -6.11 6.63
CA ALA A 107 -13.37 -5.13 6.28
C ALA A 107 -12.91 -4.20 7.42
N LEU A 108 -13.69 -4.13 8.53
CA LEU A 108 -13.36 -3.38 9.74
C LEU A 108 -12.47 -4.19 10.71
N GLU A 109 -12.62 -5.52 10.74
CA GLU A 109 -11.76 -6.39 11.55
C GLU A 109 -10.36 -6.48 10.94
N ASP A 110 -10.26 -6.52 9.61
CA ASP A 110 -8.97 -6.61 8.89
C ASP A 110 -8.09 -5.36 9.08
N ILE A 111 -8.71 -4.17 9.21
CA ILE A 111 -8.00 -2.91 9.49
C ILE A 111 -7.42 -2.95 10.91
N ASN A 112 -8.18 -3.47 11.87
CA ASN A 112 -7.72 -3.61 13.25
C ASN A 112 -6.63 -4.67 13.37
N GLU A 113 -6.70 -5.76 12.63
CA GLU A 113 -5.66 -6.80 12.61
C GLU A 113 -4.36 -6.28 11.96
N MET A 114 -4.44 -5.49 10.89
CA MET A 114 -3.28 -4.82 10.30
C MET A 114 -2.62 -3.82 11.27
N ALA A 115 -3.43 -3.09 12.05
CA ALA A 115 -2.93 -2.17 13.06
C ALA A 115 -2.23 -2.90 14.23
N ASP A 116 -2.83 -3.98 14.73
CA ASP A 116 -2.26 -4.84 15.78
C ASP A 116 -0.97 -5.53 15.28
N MET A 117 -0.93 -5.94 14.02
CA MET A 117 0.27 -6.55 13.43
C MET A 117 1.41 -5.54 13.25
N MET A 118 1.11 -4.28 12.90
CA MET A 118 2.11 -3.20 12.90
C MET A 118 2.62 -2.85 14.29
N GLU A 119 1.78 -3.01 15.33
CA GLU A 119 2.18 -2.78 16.73
C GLU A 119 3.15 -3.88 17.24
N ARG A 120 3.04 -5.09 16.70
CA ARG A 120 3.92 -6.24 17.02
C ARG A 120 5.27 -6.23 16.31
N LEU A 121 5.51 -5.28 15.39
CA LEU A 121 6.84 -5.14 14.79
C LEU A 121 7.84 -4.71 15.88
N PRO A 122 9.01 -5.37 15.97
CA PRO A 122 10.03 -4.98 16.94
C PRO A 122 10.46 -3.55 16.61
N ARG A 123 10.10 -2.61 17.50
CA ARG A 123 10.60 -1.23 17.45
C ARG A 123 12.13 -1.33 17.47
N ARG A 124 12.76 -1.10 16.31
CA ARG A 124 14.22 -0.99 16.25
C ARG A 124 14.58 0.13 17.23
N LYS A 125 15.22 -0.22 18.35
CA LYS A 125 15.84 0.76 19.24
C LYS A 125 16.73 1.62 18.36
N CYS A 126 16.36 2.90 18.16
CA CYS A 126 17.29 3.90 17.68
C CYS A 126 18.47 3.85 18.64
N ARG A 127 19.59 3.29 18.17
CA ARG A 127 20.83 3.23 18.93
C ARG A 127 21.32 4.68 18.99
N ASN A 128 21.29 5.26 20.18
CA ASN A 128 21.77 6.61 20.47
C ASN A 128 23.10 6.88 19.74
N ILE A 129 23.09 7.79 18.78
CA ILE A 129 24.29 8.47 18.31
C ILE A 129 24.14 9.93 18.72
N CYS A 130 24.32 10.17 20.02
CA CYS A 130 24.63 11.48 20.57
C CYS A 130 25.77 11.28 21.58
N SER A 131 26.98 11.62 21.16
CA SER A 131 28.10 12.01 22.02
C SER A 131 28.89 13.00 21.15
N THR A 132 28.55 14.29 21.24
CA THR A 132 29.26 15.31 22.05
C THR A 132 30.73 15.39 21.66
N ASP A 133 31.04 16.34 20.78
CA ASP A 133 32.23 17.19 20.92
C ASP A 133 31.88 18.36 21.85
#